data_AF-A0A8T4ZQG4-F1
#
_entry.id   AF-A0A8T4ZQG4-F1
#
_cell.length_a   1.000
_cell.length_b   1.000
_cell.length_c   1.000
_cell.angle_alpha   90.00
_cell.angle_beta   90.00
_cell.angle_gamma   90.00
#
_symmetry.space_group_name_H-M   'P 1'
#
loop_
_entity.id
_entity.type
_entity.pdbx_description
1 polymer ?
#
loop_
_entity_poly.entity_id
_entity_poly.type
_entity_poly.pdbx_seq_one_letter_code
_entity_poly.pdbx_strand_id
1 'polypeptide(L)'
;MYRSKLLSTLAFLSLLLLSVAVNAHIWFALAQPIDEELIHVPWRPRPVVGGVKTIIILAEFQDVRFESSLSSIEYFVESANTWFRTSSYGKMYIDYTIFPYLLQLPLPMSSYGAPEPGSQRGDSEEGLKMYYTDVIDLVSEQTDVDLANFKDIVIIHSGGDEAVTGNSYDIWSQCIAYGPVSDELGENGLWITGKDERAHNIWGVSTFSERESVSIFIHEYAHSLGLPDLYIYGPDGYSEGTAVSFWSNMDSGALLDPPSDIDGWGKYILGWINPILVEASAGEYIIHTLDSDQDPKVLIKTIPDNPDQYYLIHARRRAGTDAGLPADGVLVFRIDATVEKSYSGAELALMEDANPGTLKQSGQYYFSEVAMHYELLDAPYNNDGETYYFSLGSIKAEFFLENNLFWDKYSRIAFLAEPIGDGSFKVRFGRTPEELGVEAPLEEKEIPPPSGCLIATATYGSDLSPAVQALRGFRDNVALSTFAGARFMKAFNRWYYTFSPEIASLVASHPGVRIISRYLIGPLVKILQISTYVYRGLSFNRELGIISTGIVASGLIGASYFSPFIAALLLIMKK
;
A
#
# COMPACT_ATOMS: atom_id res chain seq x y z
N MET A 1 17.69 28.31 33.50
CA MET A 1 18.21 27.33 32.52
C MET A 1 17.51 27.35 31.15
N TYR A 2 16.26 27.84 31.03
CA TYR A 2 15.54 27.90 29.73
C TYR A 2 15.94 29.04 28.77
N ARG A 3 16.54 30.13 29.28
CA ARG A 3 16.90 31.28 28.44
C ARG A 3 18.19 31.10 27.61
N SER A 4 19.14 30.25 28.03
CA SER A 4 20.41 30.11 27.29
C SER A 4 20.33 29.13 26.10
N LYS A 5 19.40 28.17 26.11
CA LYS A 5 19.14 27.26 24.97
C LYS A 5 18.39 27.96 23.82
N LEU A 6 17.51 28.91 24.12
CA LEU A 6 16.75 29.65 23.10
C LEU A 6 17.64 30.63 22.31
N LEU A 7 18.58 31.30 23.01
CA LEU A 7 19.51 32.26 22.41
C LEU A 7 20.61 31.59 21.56
N SER A 8 21.05 30.38 21.92
CA SER A 8 22.02 29.61 21.14
C SER A 8 21.40 29.00 19.88
N THR A 9 20.13 28.63 19.92
CA THR A 9 19.39 28.09 18.76
C THR A 9 19.09 29.18 17.73
N LEU A 10 18.74 30.39 18.18
CA LEU A 10 18.49 31.54 17.30
C LEU A 10 19.76 32.05 16.60
N ALA A 11 20.92 32.00 17.27
CA ALA A 11 22.21 32.41 16.70
C ALA A 11 22.71 31.45 15.60
N PHE A 12 22.41 30.15 15.72
CA PHE A 12 22.80 29.13 14.73
C PHE A 12 21.94 29.21 13.45
N LEU A 13 20.64 29.47 13.61
CA LEU A 13 19.70 29.71 12.50
C LEU A 13 20.06 30.97 11.69
N SER A 14 20.53 32.04 12.34
CA SER A 14 20.97 33.26 11.64
C SER A 14 22.25 33.09 10.82
N LEU A 15 23.17 32.20 11.22
CA LEU A 15 24.42 31.94 10.53
C LEU A 15 24.26 31.02 9.31
N LEU A 16 23.31 30.07 9.36
CA LEU A 16 23.01 29.17 8.25
C LEU A 16 22.35 29.94 7.08
N LEU A 17 21.47 30.90 7.41
CA LEU A 17 20.67 31.66 6.45
C LEU A 17 21.45 32.76 5.70
N LEU A 18 22.57 33.23 6.23
CA LEU A 18 23.40 34.24 5.54
C LEU A 18 24.23 33.66 4.38
N SER A 19 24.49 32.34 4.39
CA SER A 19 25.35 31.67 3.40
C SER A 19 24.67 31.40 2.05
N VAL A 20 23.34 31.40 2.01
CA VAL A 20 22.55 30.95 0.85
C VAL A 20 22.11 32.11 -0.04
N ALA A 21 22.26 33.35 0.42
CA ALA A 21 21.73 34.55 -0.25
C ALA A 21 22.56 35.08 -1.44
N VAL A 22 23.67 34.45 -1.82
CA VAL A 22 24.62 35.06 -2.78
C VAL A 22 24.43 34.63 -4.24
N ASN A 23 23.69 33.56 -4.57
CA ASN A 23 23.64 33.10 -5.97
C ASN A 23 22.22 32.75 -6.44
N ALA A 24 21.43 33.76 -6.85
CA ALA A 24 20.25 33.52 -7.67
C ALA A 24 19.81 34.78 -8.42
N HIS A 25 20.57 35.17 -9.44
CA HIS A 25 20.03 35.92 -10.57
C HIS A 25 20.15 35.02 -11.79
N ILE A 26 19.02 34.63 -12.42
CA ILE A 26 18.81 34.47 -13.88
C ILE A 26 17.61 33.54 -14.21
N TRP A 27 16.55 34.17 -14.74
CA TRP A 27 15.62 33.75 -15.83
C TRP A 27 14.43 32.79 -15.64
N PHE A 28 13.54 32.93 -16.61
CA PHE A 28 12.07 32.88 -16.64
C PHE A 28 11.58 31.80 -17.64
N ALA A 29 10.33 31.36 -17.42
CA ALA A 29 9.26 31.09 -18.40
C ALA A 29 9.13 29.74 -19.16
N LEU A 30 7.87 29.24 -19.07
CA LEU A 30 7.08 28.33 -19.93
C LEU A 30 7.15 26.81 -19.68
N ALA A 31 6.11 26.27 -19.03
CA ALA A 31 5.18 25.24 -19.56
C ALA A 31 4.19 24.75 -18.47
N GLN A 32 2.94 24.51 -18.88
CA GLN A 32 1.86 23.78 -18.17
C GLN A 32 1.20 22.88 -19.24
N PRO A 33 0.42 21.84 -18.86
CA PRO A 33 0.66 20.80 -17.86
C PRO A 33 0.61 19.39 -18.54
N ILE A 34 0.94 18.32 -17.82
CA ILE A 34 0.50 16.96 -18.19
C ILE A 34 -0.37 16.47 -17.04
N ASP A 35 -1.62 16.16 -17.36
CA ASP A 35 -2.59 15.48 -16.53
C ASP A 35 -2.21 13.99 -16.45
N GLU A 36 -2.01 13.50 -15.23
CA GLU A 36 -2.26 12.10 -14.86
C GLU A 36 -3.26 12.16 -13.70
N GLU A 37 -4.53 12.41 -14.02
CA GLU A 37 -5.63 11.99 -13.15
C GLU A 37 -5.78 10.47 -13.33
N LEU A 38 -4.94 9.69 -12.64
CA LEU A 38 -5.39 8.37 -12.22
C LEU A 38 -6.65 8.62 -11.39
N ILE A 39 -7.80 8.13 -11.87
CA ILE A 39 -9.06 8.26 -11.16
C ILE A 39 -8.86 7.54 -9.84
N HIS A 40 -8.62 8.28 -8.75
CA HIS A 40 -8.63 7.74 -7.40
C HIS A 40 -10.05 7.24 -7.12
N VAL A 41 -10.30 5.95 -7.39
CA VAL A 41 -11.56 5.30 -6.99
C VAL A 41 -11.31 4.73 -5.60
N PRO A 42 -11.96 5.26 -4.55
CA PRO A 42 -11.81 4.70 -3.22
C PRO A 42 -12.10 3.20 -3.21
N TRP A 43 -11.34 2.45 -2.43
CA TRP A 43 -11.55 1.01 -2.27
C TRP A 43 -12.95 0.72 -1.75
N ARG A 44 -13.66 -0.08 -2.52
CA ARG A 44 -14.99 -0.58 -2.20
C ARG A 44 -15.11 -2.03 -2.70
N PRO A 45 -16.05 -2.82 -2.15
CA PRO A 45 -16.30 -4.16 -2.66
C PRO A 45 -16.66 -4.13 -4.15
N ARG A 46 -15.96 -4.95 -4.93
CA ARG A 46 -16.24 -5.27 -6.33
C ARG A 46 -16.30 -6.79 -6.44
N PRO A 47 -17.49 -7.39 -6.20
CA PRO A 47 -17.59 -8.84 -6.06
C PRO A 47 -17.11 -9.59 -7.30
N VAL A 48 -16.22 -10.57 -7.09
CA VAL A 48 -15.76 -11.51 -8.13
C VAL A 48 -16.22 -12.90 -7.75
N VAL A 49 -17.29 -13.35 -8.40
CA VAL A 49 -17.96 -14.63 -8.13
C VAL A 49 -18.28 -15.36 -9.42
N GLY A 50 -18.36 -16.68 -9.37
CA GLY A 50 -18.50 -17.55 -10.53
C GLY A 50 -17.16 -17.87 -11.19
N GLY A 51 -17.24 -18.38 -12.42
CA GLY A 51 -16.07 -18.69 -13.23
C GLY A 51 -15.51 -17.44 -13.88
N VAL A 52 -14.26 -17.12 -13.58
CA VAL A 52 -13.50 -16.08 -14.31
C VAL A 52 -12.91 -16.73 -15.55
N LYS A 53 -13.36 -16.31 -16.73
CA LYS A 53 -12.91 -16.89 -17.99
C LYS A 53 -11.47 -16.50 -18.28
N THR A 54 -10.59 -17.49 -18.24
CA THR A 54 -9.15 -17.27 -18.37
C THR A 54 -8.59 -18.11 -19.51
N ILE A 55 -7.76 -17.52 -20.36
CA ILE A 55 -6.99 -18.29 -21.34
C ILE A 55 -5.55 -18.43 -20.86
N ILE A 56 -5.01 -19.66 -20.88
CA ILE A 56 -3.61 -19.96 -20.57
C ILE A 56 -2.87 -20.13 -21.90
N ILE A 57 -1.93 -19.25 -22.19
CA ILE A 57 -1.13 -19.24 -23.42
C ILE A 57 0.28 -19.69 -23.07
N LEU A 58 0.85 -20.62 -23.83
CA LEU A 58 2.24 -21.05 -23.66
C LEU A 58 3.10 -20.37 -24.70
N ALA A 59 4.22 -19.78 -24.28
CA ALA A 59 5.15 -19.09 -25.16
C ALA A 59 6.61 -19.54 -24.93
N GLU A 60 7.38 -19.65 -25.99
CA GLU A 60 8.82 -19.85 -25.96
C GLU A 60 9.56 -18.85 -26.84
N PHE A 61 10.85 -18.68 -26.60
CA PHE A 61 11.68 -17.69 -27.26
C PHE A 61 12.61 -18.34 -28.28
N GLN A 62 13.30 -17.55 -29.11
CA GLN A 62 14.22 -18.12 -30.10
C GLN A 62 15.35 -18.94 -29.45
N ASP A 63 15.81 -18.47 -28.28
CA ASP A 63 16.97 -18.93 -27.53
C ASP A 63 16.64 -19.73 -26.26
N VAL A 64 15.40 -19.66 -25.79
CA VAL A 64 14.92 -20.36 -24.59
C VAL A 64 13.73 -21.26 -24.96
N ARG A 65 13.82 -22.56 -24.64
CA ARG A 65 12.85 -23.58 -25.03
C ARG A 65 11.96 -23.98 -23.87
N PHE A 66 10.70 -24.26 -24.17
CA PHE A 66 9.73 -24.74 -23.17
C PHE A 66 10.07 -26.18 -22.76
N GLU A 67 10.22 -26.43 -21.46
CA GLU A 67 10.62 -27.74 -20.92
C GLU A 67 9.44 -28.50 -20.29
N SER A 68 8.45 -27.78 -19.79
CA SER A 68 7.33 -28.31 -19.04
C SER A 68 6.33 -29.01 -19.95
N SER A 69 5.81 -30.15 -19.46
CA SER A 69 4.75 -30.86 -20.17
C SER A 69 3.41 -30.14 -20.02
N LEU A 70 2.51 -30.30 -21.00
CA LEU A 70 1.14 -29.79 -20.90
C LEU A 70 0.43 -30.28 -19.63
N SER A 71 0.62 -31.56 -19.25
CA SER A 71 0.08 -32.10 -18.00
C SER A 71 0.66 -31.44 -16.74
N SER A 72 1.91 -30.98 -16.77
CA SER A 72 2.51 -30.22 -15.67
C SER A 72 1.84 -28.86 -15.54
N ILE A 73 1.60 -28.19 -16.67
CA ILE A 73 0.91 -26.89 -16.70
C ILE A 73 -0.55 -27.04 -16.25
N GLU A 74 -1.26 -28.06 -16.72
CA GLU A 74 -2.63 -28.35 -16.27
C GLU A 74 -2.69 -28.55 -14.76
N TYR A 75 -1.77 -29.34 -14.20
CA TYR A 75 -1.68 -29.55 -12.76
C TYR A 75 -1.40 -28.26 -12.00
N PHE A 76 -0.50 -27.41 -12.52
CA PHE A 76 -0.15 -26.13 -11.94
C PHE A 76 -1.36 -25.18 -11.85
N VAL A 77 -2.07 -24.98 -12.97
CA VAL A 77 -3.26 -24.12 -13.01
C VAL A 77 -4.41 -24.70 -12.19
N GLU A 78 -4.62 -26.01 -12.22
CA GLU A 78 -5.69 -26.65 -11.42
C GLU A 78 -5.40 -26.61 -9.91
N SER A 79 -4.13 -26.62 -9.51
CA SER A 79 -3.74 -26.43 -8.11
C SER A 79 -4.12 -25.03 -7.62
N ALA A 80 -3.83 -23.98 -8.42
CA ALA A 80 -4.28 -22.62 -8.12
C ALA A 80 -5.81 -22.51 -8.13
N ASN A 81 -6.50 -23.11 -9.10
CA ASN A 81 -7.96 -23.15 -9.16
C ASN A 81 -8.58 -23.78 -7.90
N THR A 82 -8.04 -24.90 -7.45
CA THR A 82 -8.47 -25.58 -6.22
C THR A 82 -8.25 -24.70 -4.99
N TRP A 83 -7.13 -23.99 -4.94
CA TRP A 83 -6.85 -23.03 -3.89
C TRP A 83 -7.87 -21.89 -3.88
N PHE A 84 -8.16 -21.25 -5.02
CA PHE A 84 -9.15 -20.18 -5.12
C PHE A 84 -10.56 -20.65 -4.78
N ARG A 85 -10.94 -21.88 -5.17
CA ARG A 85 -12.21 -22.50 -4.77
C ARG A 85 -12.29 -22.67 -3.25
N THR A 86 -11.20 -23.06 -2.61
CA THR A 86 -11.14 -23.23 -1.15
C THR A 86 -11.20 -21.87 -0.45
N SER A 87 -10.32 -20.95 -0.85
CA SER A 87 -10.22 -19.58 -0.33
C SER A 87 -11.55 -18.81 -0.45
N SER A 88 -12.25 -18.95 -1.58
CA SER A 88 -13.50 -18.24 -1.83
C SER A 88 -14.75 -18.94 -1.27
N TYR A 89 -14.60 -20.04 -0.53
CA TYR A 89 -15.73 -20.87 -0.07
C TYR A 89 -16.61 -21.38 -1.22
N GLY A 90 -15.98 -21.70 -2.35
CA GLY A 90 -16.61 -22.15 -3.59
C GLY A 90 -17.30 -21.06 -4.39
N LYS A 91 -17.19 -19.78 -4.00
CA LYS A 91 -17.86 -18.66 -4.68
C LYS A 91 -17.18 -18.25 -5.97
N MET A 92 -15.89 -18.52 -6.13
CA MET A 92 -15.10 -18.16 -7.31
C MET A 92 -14.22 -19.33 -7.74
N TYR A 93 -13.98 -19.44 -9.05
CA TYR A 93 -13.03 -20.38 -9.64
C TYR A 93 -12.46 -19.84 -10.95
N ILE A 94 -11.32 -20.39 -11.37
CA ILE A 94 -10.72 -20.10 -12.66
C ILE A 94 -11.39 -20.99 -13.71
N ASP A 95 -12.16 -20.41 -14.62
CA ASP A 95 -12.76 -21.09 -15.78
C ASP A 95 -11.75 -21.04 -16.93
N TYR A 96 -10.70 -21.86 -16.81
CA TYR A 96 -9.54 -21.77 -17.68
C TYR A 96 -9.67 -22.62 -18.94
N THR A 97 -9.10 -22.13 -20.04
CA THR A 97 -8.85 -22.89 -21.26
C THR A 97 -7.37 -22.81 -21.58
N ILE A 98 -6.69 -23.94 -21.77
CA ILE A 98 -5.30 -23.93 -22.24
C ILE A 98 -5.29 -23.83 -23.76
N PHE A 99 -4.58 -22.83 -24.25
CA PHE A 99 -4.35 -22.60 -25.66
C PHE A 99 -3.58 -23.78 -26.27
N PRO A 100 -4.03 -24.34 -27.40
CA PRO A 100 -3.56 -25.64 -27.86
C PRO A 100 -2.17 -25.65 -28.52
N TYR A 101 -1.57 -24.48 -28.73
CA TYR A 101 -0.27 -24.35 -29.41
C TYR A 101 0.76 -23.68 -28.50
N LEU A 102 2.00 -24.12 -28.62
CA LEU A 102 3.15 -23.41 -28.06
C LEU A 102 3.53 -22.29 -29.04
N LEU A 103 3.44 -21.04 -28.60
CA LEU A 103 3.80 -19.89 -29.42
C LEU A 103 5.32 -19.72 -29.45
N GLN A 104 5.89 -19.56 -30.64
CA GLN A 104 7.29 -19.18 -30.82
C GLN A 104 7.38 -17.67 -31.01
N LEU A 105 7.88 -16.96 -30.00
CA LEU A 105 8.09 -15.52 -30.09
C LEU A 105 9.22 -15.16 -31.06
N PRO A 106 9.10 -14.01 -31.76
CA PRO A 106 10.02 -13.62 -32.82
C PRO A 106 11.39 -13.15 -32.32
N LEU A 107 11.54 -12.80 -31.05
CA LEU A 107 12.79 -12.29 -30.46
C LEU A 107 13.30 -13.22 -29.34
N PRO A 108 14.60 -13.13 -28.98
CA PRO A 108 15.12 -13.83 -27.81
C PRO A 108 14.54 -13.25 -26.51
N MET A 109 14.51 -14.04 -25.43
CA MET A 109 13.92 -13.65 -24.13
C MET A 109 14.45 -12.31 -23.62
N SER A 110 15.77 -12.11 -23.74
CA SER A 110 16.46 -10.87 -23.35
C SER A 110 15.98 -9.60 -24.08
N SER A 111 15.30 -9.72 -25.22
CA SER A 111 14.70 -8.55 -25.90
C SER A 111 13.43 -8.07 -25.22
N TYR A 112 12.78 -8.93 -24.45
CA TYR A 112 11.55 -8.64 -23.73
C TYR A 112 11.81 -8.32 -22.26
N GLY A 113 12.65 -9.13 -21.58
CA GLY A 113 12.90 -9.02 -20.14
C GLY A 113 14.11 -8.17 -19.73
N ALA A 114 14.81 -7.51 -20.66
CA ALA A 114 15.93 -6.67 -20.29
C ALA A 114 15.46 -5.37 -19.59
N PRO A 115 16.20 -4.89 -18.58
CA PRO A 115 15.90 -3.64 -17.89
C PRO A 115 16.22 -2.43 -18.74
N GLU A 116 15.59 -1.30 -18.36
CA GLU A 116 15.91 0.01 -18.92
C GLU A 116 17.40 0.36 -18.78
N PRO A 117 18.01 1.08 -19.74
CA PRO A 117 19.41 1.50 -19.65
C PRO A 117 19.72 2.25 -18.35
N GLY A 118 20.55 1.64 -17.50
CA GLY A 118 20.97 2.20 -16.21
C GLY A 118 20.23 1.61 -15.00
N SER A 119 19.18 0.83 -15.23
CA SER A 119 18.55 -0.02 -14.22
C SER A 119 19.31 -1.34 -14.08
N GLN A 120 19.26 -1.93 -12.89
CA GLN A 120 19.95 -3.20 -12.58
C GLN A 120 19.01 -4.40 -12.53
N ARG A 121 17.69 -4.17 -12.53
CA ARG A 121 16.64 -5.18 -12.40
C ARG A 121 15.32 -4.68 -13.00
N GLY A 122 14.47 -5.64 -13.31
CA GLY A 122 13.09 -5.49 -13.77
C GLY A 122 12.95 -5.16 -15.23
N ASP A 123 11.91 -5.71 -15.83
CA ASP A 123 11.61 -5.59 -17.24
C ASP A 123 11.37 -4.13 -17.65
N SER A 124 11.89 -3.74 -18.83
CA SER A 124 11.57 -2.46 -19.44
C SER A 124 10.11 -2.36 -19.85
N GLU A 125 9.52 -1.17 -19.73
CA GLU A 125 8.12 -0.94 -20.13
C GLU A 125 7.93 -1.20 -21.63
N GLU A 126 8.91 -0.81 -22.45
CA GLU A 126 8.90 -1.07 -23.89
C GLU A 126 9.01 -2.58 -24.19
N GLY A 127 9.89 -3.30 -23.48
CA GLY A 127 10.07 -4.75 -23.64
C GLY A 127 8.82 -5.55 -23.27
N LEU A 128 8.18 -5.24 -22.14
CA LEU A 128 6.92 -5.87 -21.74
C LEU A 128 5.78 -5.56 -22.72
N LYS A 129 5.67 -4.31 -23.16
CA LYS A 129 4.65 -3.93 -24.14
C LYS A 129 4.84 -4.70 -25.45
N MET A 130 6.08 -4.85 -25.92
CA MET A 130 6.40 -5.68 -27.07
C MET A 130 6.03 -7.14 -26.84
N TYR A 131 6.37 -7.70 -25.67
CA TYR A 131 6.06 -9.08 -25.30
C TYR A 131 4.56 -9.38 -25.37
N TYR A 132 3.73 -8.58 -24.69
CA TYR A 132 2.27 -8.76 -24.72
C TYR A 132 1.68 -8.57 -26.11
N THR A 133 2.18 -7.59 -26.87
CA THR A 133 1.72 -7.32 -28.24
C THR A 133 2.02 -8.51 -29.15
N ASP A 134 3.27 -9.01 -29.14
CA ASP A 134 3.67 -10.14 -29.97
C ASP A 134 2.85 -11.40 -29.63
N VAL A 135 2.61 -11.69 -28.35
CA VAL A 135 1.77 -12.83 -27.96
C VAL A 135 0.34 -12.68 -28.47
N ILE A 136 -0.28 -11.50 -28.28
CA ILE A 136 -1.66 -11.23 -28.70
C ILE A 136 -1.80 -11.30 -30.23
N ASP A 137 -0.85 -10.72 -30.96
CA ASP A 137 -0.82 -10.73 -32.42
C ASP A 137 -0.66 -12.16 -32.95
N LEU A 138 0.26 -12.96 -32.38
CA LEU A 138 0.44 -14.36 -32.77
C LEU A 138 -0.83 -15.19 -32.56
N VAL A 139 -1.53 -15.03 -31.43
CA VAL A 139 -2.82 -15.72 -31.22
C VAL A 139 -3.85 -15.30 -32.27
N SER A 140 -3.95 -13.98 -32.51
CA SER A 140 -4.96 -13.39 -33.40
C SER A 140 -4.74 -13.73 -34.87
N GLU A 141 -3.48 -13.75 -35.31
CA GLU A 141 -3.10 -14.00 -36.71
C GLU A 141 -3.02 -15.49 -37.05
N GLN A 142 -2.63 -16.34 -36.10
CA GLN A 142 -2.31 -17.74 -36.39
C GLN A 142 -3.40 -18.73 -35.99
N THR A 143 -4.43 -18.31 -35.26
CA THR A 143 -5.51 -19.19 -34.78
C THR A 143 -6.88 -18.59 -34.93
N ASP A 144 -7.94 -19.37 -34.72
CA ASP A 144 -9.33 -18.88 -34.68
C ASP A 144 -9.81 -18.49 -33.27
N VAL A 145 -8.91 -18.51 -32.26
CA VAL A 145 -9.25 -18.13 -30.90
C VAL A 145 -9.48 -16.62 -30.84
N ASP A 146 -10.65 -16.21 -30.38
CA ASP A 146 -10.98 -14.81 -30.16
C ASP A 146 -10.82 -14.48 -28.67
N LEU A 147 -9.75 -13.74 -28.36
CA LEU A 147 -9.36 -13.35 -27.00
C LEU A 147 -10.44 -12.51 -26.29
N ALA A 148 -11.33 -11.87 -27.06
CA ALA A 148 -12.51 -11.16 -26.55
C ALA A 148 -13.46 -12.00 -25.68
N ASN A 149 -13.38 -13.33 -25.76
CA ASN A 149 -14.23 -14.24 -24.97
C ASN A 149 -13.74 -14.45 -23.53
N PHE A 150 -12.55 -13.94 -23.20
CA PHE A 150 -11.91 -14.12 -21.91
C PHE A 150 -11.88 -12.79 -21.15
N LYS A 151 -11.91 -12.89 -19.81
CA LYS A 151 -11.70 -11.75 -18.92
C LYS A 151 -10.24 -11.62 -18.51
N ASP A 152 -9.53 -12.74 -18.43
CA ASP A 152 -8.10 -12.77 -18.12
C ASP A 152 -7.30 -13.56 -19.14
N ILE A 153 -6.08 -13.09 -19.37
CA ILE A 153 -5.08 -13.74 -20.20
C ILE A 153 -3.88 -14.05 -19.31
N VAL A 154 -3.48 -15.31 -19.28
CA VAL A 154 -2.31 -15.77 -18.55
C VAL A 154 -1.33 -16.34 -19.56
N ILE A 155 -0.10 -15.83 -19.55
CA ILE A 155 0.97 -16.27 -20.43
C ILE A 155 1.99 -17.02 -19.57
N ILE A 156 2.21 -18.29 -19.84
CA ILE A 156 3.29 -19.06 -19.21
C ILE A 156 4.42 -19.14 -20.24
N HIS A 157 5.58 -18.59 -19.89
CA HIS A 157 6.73 -18.56 -20.78
C HIS A 157 7.81 -19.57 -20.39
N SER A 158 8.57 -20.03 -21.38
CA SER A 158 9.74 -20.89 -21.14
C SER A 158 10.80 -20.15 -20.32
N GLY A 159 11.64 -20.87 -19.58
CA GLY A 159 12.80 -20.29 -18.89
C GLY A 159 12.56 -19.92 -17.42
N GLY A 160 13.48 -19.14 -16.86
CA GLY A 160 13.42 -18.69 -15.46
C GLY A 160 12.58 -17.43 -15.28
N ASP A 161 12.22 -17.14 -14.04
CA ASP A 161 11.68 -15.86 -13.58
C ASP A 161 12.84 -15.02 -12.99
N GLU A 162 12.93 -13.74 -13.36
CA GLU A 162 13.99 -12.83 -12.89
C GLU A 162 14.09 -12.83 -11.35
N ALA A 163 12.95 -12.79 -10.65
CA ALA A 163 12.92 -12.72 -9.20
C ALA A 163 13.57 -13.96 -8.55
N VAL A 164 13.43 -15.12 -9.19
CA VAL A 164 13.99 -16.39 -8.69
C VAL A 164 15.44 -16.57 -9.12
N THR A 165 15.79 -16.25 -10.37
CA THR A 165 17.13 -16.51 -10.91
C THR A 165 18.14 -15.40 -10.60
N GLY A 166 17.66 -14.18 -10.35
CA GLY A 166 18.46 -12.96 -10.27
C GLY A 166 19.09 -12.56 -11.60
N ASN A 167 18.66 -13.17 -12.72
CA ASN A 167 19.12 -12.82 -14.05
C ASN A 167 18.19 -11.76 -14.64
N SER A 168 18.65 -10.52 -14.72
CA SER A 168 17.90 -9.37 -15.27
C SER A 168 17.66 -9.43 -16.79
N TYR A 169 17.65 -10.62 -17.38
CA TYR A 169 17.29 -10.84 -18.78
C TYR A 169 16.23 -11.94 -18.91
N ASP A 170 15.90 -12.59 -17.78
CA ASP A 170 14.69 -13.39 -17.66
C ASP A 170 13.51 -12.41 -17.53
N ILE A 171 12.30 -12.84 -17.93
CA ILE A 171 11.10 -12.03 -17.74
C ILE A 171 10.61 -12.21 -16.30
N TRP A 172 10.21 -11.13 -15.66
CA TRP A 172 9.65 -11.16 -14.31
C TRP A 172 8.19 -11.62 -14.33
N SER A 173 7.85 -12.61 -13.50
CA SER A 173 6.46 -13.04 -13.26
C SER A 173 5.61 -11.90 -12.67
N GLN A 174 4.70 -11.32 -13.45
CA GLN A 174 3.94 -10.13 -13.03
C GLN A 174 2.55 -10.06 -13.67
N CYS A 175 1.71 -9.17 -13.16
CA CYS A 175 0.38 -8.92 -13.70
C CYS A 175 0.15 -7.44 -14.05
N ILE A 176 -0.21 -7.17 -15.31
CA ILE A 176 -0.86 -5.91 -15.69
C ILE A 176 -2.36 -6.10 -15.50
N ALA A 177 -2.89 -5.62 -14.38
CA ALA A 177 -4.31 -5.75 -14.06
C ALA A 177 -4.96 -4.47 -13.56
N TYR A 178 -6.22 -4.34 -13.97
CA TYR A 178 -7.19 -3.40 -13.41
C TYR A 178 -8.24 -4.18 -12.60
N GLY A 179 -8.46 -5.45 -12.94
CA GLY A 179 -9.53 -6.25 -12.38
C GLY A 179 -10.91 -5.71 -12.74
N PRO A 180 -11.94 -5.97 -11.91
CA PRO A 180 -13.31 -5.54 -12.17
C PRO A 180 -13.49 -4.01 -12.29
N VAL A 181 -12.54 -3.20 -11.80
CA VAL A 181 -12.62 -1.73 -12.00
C VAL A 181 -12.52 -1.37 -13.48
N SER A 182 -11.89 -2.23 -14.30
CA SER A 182 -11.81 -2.08 -15.75
C SER A 182 -13.20 -1.89 -16.38
N ASP A 183 -14.20 -2.65 -15.92
CA ASP A 183 -15.58 -2.54 -16.40
C ASP A 183 -16.24 -1.22 -15.98
N GLU A 184 -15.79 -0.59 -14.89
CA GLU A 184 -16.31 0.69 -14.37
C GLU A 184 -15.69 1.91 -15.08
N LEU A 185 -14.46 1.77 -15.58
CA LEU A 185 -13.68 2.87 -16.16
C LEU A 185 -14.07 3.22 -17.60
N GLY A 186 -14.89 2.41 -18.26
CA GLY A 186 -15.27 2.64 -19.65
C GLY A 186 -14.04 2.71 -20.56
N GLU A 187 -13.92 3.75 -21.37
CA GLU A 187 -12.80 3.92 -22.32
C GLU A 187 -11.41 3.91 -21.66
N ASN A 188 -11.31 4.18 -20.35
CA ASN A 188 -10.06 4.17 -19.58
C ASN A 188 -9.75 2.81 -18.92
N GLY A 189 -10.56 1.78 -19.16
CA GLY A 189 -10.27 0.41 -18.71
C GLY A 189 -9.12 -0.23 -19.50
N LEU A 190 -8.84 -1.51 -19.21
CA LEU A 190 -7.91 -2.32 -19.98
C LEU A 190 -8.63 -2.98 -21.15
N TRP A 191 -8.11 -2.77 -22.36
CA TRP A 191 -8.76 -3.18 -23.60
C TRP A 191 -7.81 -3.97 -24.50
N ILE A 192 -8.35 -4.99 -25.15
CA ILE A 192 -7.70 -5.71 -26.25
C ILE A 192 -8.54 -5.58 -27.52
N THR A 193 -7.91 -5.68 -28.69
CA THR A 193 -8.64 -5.73 -29.97
C THR A 193 -8.99 -7.18 -30.29
N GLY A 194 -10.28 -7.48 -30.42
CA GLY A 194 -10.78 -8.79 -30.81
C GLY A 194 -10.69 -9.02 -32.32
N LYS A 195 -10.97 -10.25 -32.75
CA LYS A 195 -10.95 -10.63 -34.18
C LYS A 195 -11.98 -9.90 -35.04
N ASP A 196 -13.01 -9.35 -34.42
CA ASP A 196 -14.02 -8.51 -35.07
C ASP A 196 -13.57 -7.04 -35.26
N GLU A 197 -12.29 -6.75 -35.00
CA GLU A 197 -11.67 -5.42 -35.02
C GLU A 197 -12.28 -4.46 -33.99
N ARG A 198 -12.99 -4.98 -32.98
CA ARG A 198 -13.56 -4.17 -31.88
C ARG A 198 -12.71 -4.29 -30.62
N ALA A 199 -12.73 -3.24 -29.81
CA ALA A 199 -12.13 -3.27 -28.48
C ALA A 199 -13.03 -4.05 -27.51
N HIS A 200 -12.43 -4.97 -26.74
CA HIS A 200 -13.10 -5.74 -25.68
C HIS A 200 -12.37 -5.54 -24.36
N ASN A 201 -13.15 -5.36 -23.30
CA ASN A 201 -12.62 -5.07 -21.97
C ASN A 201 -12.17 -6.34 -21.27
N ILE A 202 -10.95 -6.31 -20.74
CA ILE A 202 -10.35 -7.38 -19.94
C ILE A 202 -9.96 -6.86 -18.56
N TRP A 203 -9.70 -7.78 -17.64
CA TRP A 203 -9.36 -7.51 -16.26
C TRP A 203 -7.84 -7.50 -16.04
N GLY A 204 -7.12 -8.46 -16.62
CA GLY A 204 -5.67 -8.47 -16.60
C GLY A 204 -5.00 -9.32 -17.66
N VAL A 205 -3.71 -9.06 -17.83
CA VAL A 205 -2.76 -9.91 -18.55
C VAL A 205 -1.62 -10.23 -17.57
N SER A 206 -1.49 -11.50 -17.21
CA SER A 206 -0.45 -11.98 -16.30
C SER A 206 0.58 -12.80 -17.07
N THR A 207 1.84 -12.76 -16.65
CA THR A 207 2.92 -13.57 -17.19
C THR A 207 3.62 -14.34 -16.08
N PHE A 208 4.01 -15.59 -16.36
CA PHE A 208 4.67 -16.47 -15.41
C PHE A 208 5.75 -17.30 -16.09
N SER A 209 6.84 -17.54 -15.38
CA SER A 209 7.78 -18.61 -15.76
C SER A 209 7.09 -19.98 -15.69
N GLU A 210 7.44 -20.89 -16.59
CA GLU A 210 7.04 -22.31 -16.52
C GLU A 210 7.57 -23.03 -15.26
N ARG A 211 8.49 -22.40 -14.52
CA ARG A 211 9.09 -22.90 -13.28
C ARG A 211 8.55 -22.21 -12.04
N GLU A 212 7.51 -21.38 -12.20
CA GLU A 212 6.92 -20.60 -11.12
C GLU A 212 6.26 -21.49 -10.05
N SER A 213 6.20 -20.98 -8.82
CA SER A 213 5.46 -21.59 -7.74
C SER A 213 3.95 -21.31 -7.84
N VAL A 214 3.12 -22.25 -7.41
CA VAL A 214 1.65 -22.05 -7.36
C VAL A 214 1.29 -20.85 -6.47
N SER A 215 2.10 -20.55 -5.46
CA SER A 215 1.88 -19.42 -4.55
C SER A 215 2.02 -18.06 -5.23
N ILE A 216 3.08 -17.85 -6.02
CA ILE A 216 3.27 -16.61 -6.77
C ILE A 216 2.21 -16.50 -7.87
N PHE A 217 1.84 -17.62 -8.51
CA PHE A 217 0.70 -17.62 -9.42
C PHE A 217 -0.58 -17.11 -8.76
N ILE A 218 -0.88 -17.56 -7.55
CA ILE A 218 -2.05 -17.11 -6.78
C ILE A 218 -1.96 -15.60 -6.49
N HIS A 219 -0.79 -15.11 -6.07
CA HIS A 219 -0.55 -13.70 -5.77
C HIS A 219 -0.82 -12.81 -6.99
N GLU A 220 -0.13 -13.07 -8.10
CA GLU A 220 -0.26 -12.27 -9.32
C GLU A 220 -1.65 -12.41 -9.95
N TYR A 221 -2.24 -13.61 -9.92
CA TYR A 221 -3.60 -13.80 -10.42
C TYR A 221 -4.62 -13.05 -9.57
N ALA A 222 -4.40 -12.86 -8.27
CA ALA A 222 -5.29 -12.07 -7.42
C ALA A 222 -5.32 -10.58 -7.80
N HIS A 223 -4.28 -10.03 -8.43
CA HIS A 223 -4.33 -8.70 -9.03
C HIS A 223 -5.35 -8.61 -10.17
N SER A 224 -5.46 -9.65 -11.00
CA SER A 224 -6.49 -9.74 -12.04
C SER A 224 -7.91 -9.79 -11.47
N LEU A 225 -8.08 -10.23 -10.23
CA LEU A 225 -9.35 -10.17 -9.50
C LEU A 225 -9.62 -8.79 -8.89
N GLY A 226 -8.65 -7.89 -8.92
CA GLY A 226 -8.73 -6.52 -8.43
C GLY A 226 -8.19 -6.32 -7.01
N LEU A 227 -7.37 -7.25 -6.48
CA LEU A 227 -6.66 -7.01 -5.22
C LEU A 227 -5.33 -6.27 -5.45
N PRO A 228 -4.99 -5.28 -4.63
CA PRO A 228 -3.69 -4.63 -4.67
C PRO A 228 -2.67 -5.41 -3.83
N ASP A 229 -1.40 -5.10 -4.04
CA ASP A 229 -0.37 -5.43 -3.05
C ASP A 229 -0.62 -4.71 -1.74
N LEU A 230 -0.36 -5.42 -0.65
CA LEU A 230 -0.42 -4.90 0.71
C LEU A 230 0.97 -4.66 1.32
N TYR A 231 2.07 -5.04 0.65
CA TYR A 231 3.43 -4.66 1.07
C TYR A 231 3.71 -3.18 0.81
N ILE A 232 4.81 -2.66 1.37
CA ILE A 232 5.21 -1.26 1.25
C ILE A 232 6.13 -1.08 0.04
N TYR A 233 5.73 -0.22 -0.90
CA TYR A 233 6.53 0.15 -2.05
C TYR A 233 7.59 1.21 -1.72
N GLY A 234 8.78 1.03 -2.29
CA GLY A 234 9.86 2.00 -2.32
C GLY A 234 9.78 2.92 -3.55
N PRO A 235 10.63 3.97 -3.59
CA PRO A 235 10.65 4.94 -4.70
C PRO A 235 11.04 4.37 -6.05
N ASP A 236 11.67 3.19 -6.07
CA ASP A 236 12.08 2.46 -7.26
C ASP A 236 10.98 1.54 -7.82
N GLY A 237 9.80 1.51 -7.17
CA GLY A 237 8.66 0.69 -7.61
C GLY A 237 8.67 -0.73 -7.08
N TYR A 238 9.64 -1.11 -6.23
CA TYR A 238 9.73 -2.44 -5.64
C TYR A 238 9.37 -2.43 -4.16
N SER A 239 9.11 -3.60 -3.58
CA SER A 239 8.89 -3.72 -2.14
C SER A 239 10.11 -3.26 -1.34
N GLU A 240 9.91 -2.37 -0.37
CA GLU A 240 10.92 -1.95 0.61
C GLU A 240 10.58 -2.37 2.05
N GLY A 241 9.42 -3.02 2.25
CA GLY A 241 8.95 -3.46 3.54
C GLY A 241 7.58 -4.14 3.47
N THR A 242 7.08 -4.59 4.62
CA THR A 242 5.78 -5.25 4.75
C THR A 242 4.81 -4.33 5.51
N ALA A 243 3.53 -4.27 5.11
CA ALA A 243 2.51 -3.57 5.90
C ALA A 243 1.62 -4.54 6.68
N VAL A 244 1.43 -5.75 6.15
CA VAL A 244 0.67 -6.84 6.78
C VAL A 244 1.44 -8.17 6.83
N SER A 245 2.63 -8.25 6.24
CA SER A 245 3.57 -9.37 6.36
C SER A 245 2.93 -10.71 5.95
N PHE A 246 3.29 -11.81 6.63
CA PHE A 246 2.84 -13.18 6.34
C PHE A 246 1.33 -13.41 6.50
N TRP A 247 0.57 -12.40 6.92
CA TRP A 247 -0.85 -12.52 7.22
C TRP A 247 -1.76 -12.29 6.01
N SER A 248 -1.20 -11.94 4.86
CA SER A 248 -1.90 -11.92 3.57
C SER A 248 -1.03 -12.48 2.47
N ASN A 249 -1.65 -13.25 1.57
CA ASN A 249 -1.00 -13.65 0.33
C ASN A 249 -0.56 -12.43 -0.51
N MET A 250 -1.28 -11.30 -0.40
CA MET A 250 -0.97 -10.04 -1.11
C MET A 250 0.20 -9.25 -0.47
N ASP A 251 0.93 -9.84 0.46
CA ASP A 251 2.20 -9.35 1.02
C ASP A 251 3.12 -10.59 1.14
N SER A 252 3.88 -10.72 2.21
CA SER A 252 4.89 -11.77 2.40
C SER A 252 4.30 -13.16 2.57
N GLY A 253 2.98 -13.31 2.71
CA GLY A 253 2.30 -14.58 2.89
C GLY A 253 2.39 -15.52 1.68
N ALA A 254 2.67 -14.98 0.48
CA ALA A 254 2.99 -15.79 -0.70
C ALA A 254 4.33 -16.54 -0.59
N LEU A 255 5.20 -16.16 0.36
CA LEU A 255 6.49 -16.84 0.59
C LEU A 255 6.37 -18.05 1.53
N LEU A 256 5.21 -18.29 2.13
CA LEU A 256 4.97 -19.44 3.00
C LEU A 256 4.70 -20.71 2.19
N ASP A 257 4.97 -21.87 2.80
CA ASP A 257 4.58 -23.18 2.28
C ASP A 257 3.90 -24.01 3.39
N PRO A 258 2.56 -24.22 3.33
CA PRO A 258 1.65 -23.67 2.31
C PRO A 258 1.52 -22.13 2.43
N PRO A 259 1.15 -21.43 1.34
CA PRO A 259 0.98 -19.98 1.36
C PRO A 259 -0.20 -19.58 2.24
N SER A 260 -0.12 -18.40 2.87
CA SER A 260 -1.27 -17.86 3.62
C SER A 260 -2.46 -17.62 2.69
N ASP A 261 -3.67 -17.68 3.23
CA ASP A 261 -4.89 -17.32 2.51
C ASP A 261 -4.94 -15.82 2.16
N ILE A 262 -5.82 -15.43 1.22
CA ILE A 262 -6.27 -14.03 1.07
C ILE A 262 -6.84 -13.59 2.42
N ASP A 263 -6.41 -12.44 2.90
CA ASP A 263 -6.86 -11.90 4.18
C ASP A 263 -8.35 -11.49 4.18
N GLY A 264 -8.89 -11.21 5.37
CA GLY A 264 -10.30 -10.84 5.51
C GLY A 264 -10.70 -9.56 4.75
N TRP A 265 -9.79 -8.61 4.54
CA TRP A 265 -10.08 -7.42 3.74
C TRP A 265 -10.18 -7.77 2.27
N GLY A 266 -9.20 -8.51 1.72
CA GLY A 266 -9.25 -8.97 0.34
C GLY A 266 -10.50 -9.80 0.04
N LYS A 267 -10.84 -10.75 0.92
CA LYS A 267 -12.08 -11.55 0.78
C LYS A 267 -13.35 -10.69 0.83
N TYR A 268 -13.37 -9.61 1.62
CA TYR A 268 -14.48 -8.65 1.64
C TYR A 268 -14.57 -7.85 0.33
N ILE A 269 -13.44 -7.36 -0.18
CA ILE A 269 -13.38 -6.61 -1.44
C ILE A 269 -13.90 -7.48 -2.60
N LEU A 270 -13.51 -8.75 -2.65
CA LEU A 270 -13.95 -9.71 -3.67
C LEU A 270 -15.37 -10.24 -3.44
N GLY A 271 -16.07 -9.84 -2.36
CA GLY A 271 -17.42 -10.28 -2.05
C GLY A 271 -17.52 -11.76 -1.62
N TRP A 272 -16.41 -12.36 -1.19
CA TRP A 272 -16.38 -13.75 -0.72
C TRP A 272 -16.88 -13.89 0.71
N ILE A 273 -16.84 -12.83 1.51
CA ILE A 273 -17.38 -12.80 2.88
C ILE A 273 -18.15 -11.50 3.12
N ASN A 274 -19.06 -11.51 4.10
CA ASN A 274 -19.82 -10.32 4.50
C ASN A 274 -19.36 -9.84 5.88
N PRO A 275 -19.02 -8.55 6.04
CA PRO A 275 -18.63 -8.00 7.33
C PRO A 275 -19.85 -7.68 8.19
N ILE A 276 -19.68 -7.73 9.52
CA ILE A 276 -20.57 -6.99 10.42
C ILE A 276 -20.02 -5.57 10.58
N LEU A 277 -20.84 -4.57 10.28
CA LEU A 277 -20.52 -3.17 10.54
C LEU A 277 -20.78 -2.84 12.01
N VAL A 278 -19.71 -2.48 12.74
CA VAL A 278 -19.77 -2.18 14.17
C VAL A 278 -20.00 -0.69 14.39
N GLU A 279 -21.24 -0.24 14.24
CA GLU A 279 -21.59 1.18 14.43
C GLU A 279 -21.61 1.59 15.92
N ALA A 280 -22.08 0.69 16.78
CA ALA A 280 -22.18 0.96 18.21
C ALA A 280 -20.79 1.14 18.85
N SER A 281 -20.70 2.04 19.83
CA SER A 281 -19.44 2.28 20.57
C SER A 281 -19.10 1.17 21.57
N ALA A 282 -20.06 0.30 21.87
CA ALA A 282 -19.89 -0.87 22.72
C ALA A 282 -20.77 -2.00 22.18
N GLY A 283 -20.32 -3.24 22.36
CA GLY A 283 -21.02 -4.42 21.87
C GLY A 283 -20.14 -5.66 21.95
N GLU A 284 -20.76 -6.83 21.84
CA GLU A 284 -20.08 -8.11 21.82
C GLU A 284 -20.43 -8.84 20.53
N TYR A 285 -19.41 -9.38 19.87
CA TYR A 285 -19.54 -10.08 18.60
C TYR A 285 -18.74 -11.37 18.67
N ILE A 286 -19.20 -12.41 18.00
CA ILE A 286 -18.43 -13.64 17.78
C ILE A 286 -18.01 -13.63 16.32
N ILE A 287 -16.72 -13.85 16.05
CA ILE A 287 -16.19 -14.09 14.71
C ILE A 287 -15.49 -15.44 14.65
N HIS A 288 -15.56 -16.05 13.47
CA HIS A 288 -14.93 -17.33 13.17
C HIS A 288 -13.69 -17.13 12.30
N THR A 289 -12.71 -18.02 12.43
CA THR A 289 -11.51 -18.01 11.60
C THR A 289 -11.83 -18.20 10.12
N LEU A 290 -10.95 -17.72 9.23
CA LEU A 290 -11.20 -17.79 7.79
C LEU A 290 -11.34 -19.22 7.27
N ASP A 291 -10.73 -20.22 7.89
CA ASP A 291 -10.87 -21.63 7.50
C ASP A 291 -12.19 -22.29 7.96
N SER A 292 -12.97 -21.62 8.82
CA SER A 292 -14.27 -22.11 9.29
C SER A 292 -15.32 -22.07 8.18
N ASP A 293 -16.38 -22.87 8.28
CA ASP A 293 -17.59 -22.75 7.44
C ASP A 293 -18.63 -21.78 8.03
N GLN A 294 -18.39 -21.25 9.24
CA GLN A 294 -19.32 -20.38 9.96
C GLN A 294 -19.05 -18.89 9.71
N ASP A 295 -20.13 -18.12 9.71
CA ASP A 295 -20.14 -16.65 9.66
C ASP A 295 -20.61 -16.08 11.02
N PRO A 296 -20.22 -14.85 11.38
CA PRO A 296 -19.43 -13.89 10.60
C PRO A 296 -17.92 -14.13 10.73
N LYS A 297 -17.14 -13.68 9.75
CA LYS A 297 -15.67 -13.82 9.72
C LYS A 297 -14.90 -12.53 9.95
N VAL A 298 -15.54 -11.40 9.66
CA VAL A 298 -14.95 -10.06 9.68
C VAL A 298 -15.89 -9.10 10.40
N LEU A 299 -15.31 -8.19 11.17
CA LEU A 299 -15.95 -6.97 11.64
C LEU A 299 -15.28 -5.76 10.96
N ILE A 300 -16.08 -4.75 10.62
CA ILE A 300 -15.57 -3.44 10.20
C ILE A 300 -15.99 -2.41 11.24
N LYS A 301 -15.01 -1.74 11.85
CA LYS A 301 -15.21 -0.66 12.81
C LYS A 301 -14.78 0.67 12.19
N THR A 302 -15.75 1.53 11.90
CA THR A 302 -15.51 2.87 11.34
C THR A 302 -14.80 3.78 12.33
N ILE A 303 -13.87 4.60 11.85
CA ILE A 303 -13.21 5.63 12.66
C ILE A 303 -14.10 6.88 12.69
N PRO A 304 -14.43 7.43 13.88
CA PRO A 304 -15.21 8.67 13.98
C PRO A 304 -14.57 9.80 13.17
N ASP A 305 -15.41 10.56 12.46
CA ASP A 305 -15.02 11.70 11.61
C ASP A 305 -14.08 11.36 10.43
N ASN A 306 -13.84 10.07 10.14
CA ASN A 306 -13.05 9.63 8.99
C ASN A 306 -13.71 8.41 8.31
N PRO A 307 -14.66 8.61 7.38
CA PRO A 307 -15.42 7.51 6.77
C PRO A 307 -14.57 6.64 5.82
N ASP A 308 -13.46 7.17 5.32
CA ASP A 308 -12.59 6.46 4.38
C ASP A 308 -11.51 5.63 5.10
N GLN A 309 -11.41 5.76 6.44
CA GLN A 309 -10.55 4.93 7.27
C GLN A 309 -11.34 4.09 8.27
N TYR A 310 -10.98 2.82 8.39
CA TYR A 310 -11.65 1.89 9.30
C TYR A 310 -10.69 0.80 9.77
N TYR A 311 -11.05 0.19 10.90
CA TYR A 311 -10.42 -1.05 11.34
C TYR A 311 -11.18 -2.24 10.77
N LEU A 312 -10.48 -3.11 10.07
CA LEU A 312 -10.96 -4.43 9.69
C LEU A 312 -10.40 -5.45 10.68
N ILE A 313 -11.30 -6.15 11.38
CA ILE A 313 -10.97 -7.14 12.40
C ILE A 313 -11.36 -8.52 11.88
N HIS A 314 -10.40 -9.45 11.84
CA HIS A 314 -10.66 -10.82 11.39
C HIS A 314 -9.84 -11.84 12.19
N ALA A 315 -10.35 -13.06 12.31
CA ALA A 315 -9.66 -14.13 13.04
C ALA A 315 -8.94 -15.09 12.08
N ARG A 316 -7.74 -15.53 12.44
CA ARG A 316 -6.94 -16.54 11.72
C ARG A 316 -6.44 -17.61 12.68
N ARG A 317 -6.20 -18.81 12.15
CA ARG A 317 -5.54 -19.89 12.86
C ARG A 317 -4.69 -20.71 11.90
N ARG A 318 -3.68 -21.41 12.41
CA ARG A 318 -2.80 -22.31 11.65
C ARG A 318 -3.52 -23.60 11.23
N ALA A 319 -4.50 -23.47 10.36
CA ALA A 319 -5.29 -24.57 9.84
C ALA A 319 -5.76 -24.29 8.40
N GLY A 320 -6.06 -25.36 7.66
CA GLY A 320 -6.48 -25.25 6.26
C GLY A 320 -5.42 -24.56 5.41
N THR A 321 -5.85 -23.59 4.60
CA THR A 321 -4.95 -22.76 3.77
C THR A 321 -3.92 -22.02 4.62
N ASP A 322 -4.28 -21.65 5.85
CA ASP A 322 -3.44 -20.86 6.76
C ASP A 322 -2.47 -21.67 7.62
N ALA A 323 -2.26 -22.96 7.32
CA ALA A 323 -1.39 -23.82 8.11
C ALA A 323 0.06 -23.31 8.24
N GLY A 324 0.53 -22.46 7.30
CA GLY A 324 1.84 -21.82 7.33
C GLY A 324 1.96 -20.55 8.19
N LEU A 325 0.85 -20.02 8.74
CA LEU A 325 0.87 -18.76 9.48
C LEU A 325 1.75 -18.81 10.75
N PRO A 326 2.28 -17.66 11.21
CA PRO A 326 3.11 -17.63 12.42
C PRO A 326 2.38 -18.03 13.70
N ALA A 327 1.12 -17.64 13.84
CA ALA A 327 0.33 -17.86 15.05
C ALA A 327 -1.19 -17.78 14.80
N ASP A 328 -1.97 -18.04 15.85
CA ASP A 328 -3.43 -17.95 15.85
C ASP A 328 -3.87 -16.69 16.58
N GLY A 329 -4.96 -16.06 16.15
CA GLY A 329 -5.51 -14.91 16.86
C GLY A 329 -6.38 -14.01 16.01
N VAL A 330 -6.75 -12.87 16.59
CA VAL A 330 -7.46 -11.80 15.91
C VAL A 330 -6.47 -10.81 15.34
N LEU A 331 -6.54 -10.54 14.04
CA LEU A 331 -5.77 -9.51 13.35
C LEU A 331 -6.59 -8.25 13.17
N VAL A 332 -5.91 -7.11 13.17
CA VAL A 332 -6.52 -5.79 12.98
C VAL A 332 -5.77 -5.06 11.90
N PHE A 333 -6.42 -4.82 10.77
CA PHE A 333 -5.90 -3.96 9.73
C PHE A 333 -6.52 -2.57 9.89
N ARG A 334 -5.70 -1.54 9.95
CA ARG A 334 -6.13 -0.17 9.73
C ARG A 334 -6.12 0.08 8.22
N ILE A 335 -7.30 0.26 7.64
CA ILE A 335 -7.48 0.49 6.21
C ILE A 335 -7.64 1.98 5.94
N ASP A 336 -6.94 2.49 4.92
CA ASP A 336 -7.22 3.76 4.26
C ASP A 336 -7.70 3.49 2.83
N ALA A 337 -9.02 3.56 2.63
CA ALA A 337 -9.62 3.24 1.35
C ALA A 337 -9.32 4.28 0.26
N THR A 338 -8.67 5.41 0.58
CA THR A 338 -8.29 6.43 -0.42
C THR A 338 -6.91 6.19 -1.02
N VAL A 339 -6.12 5.32 -0.40
CA VAL A 339 -4.77 4.98 -0.84
C VAL A 339 -4.85 3.81 -1.81
N GLU A 340 -4.23 3.93 -2.99
CA GLU A 340 -4.25 2.85 -3.99
C GLU A 340 -3.18 1.78 -3.70
N LYS A 341 -1.98 2.22 -3.33
CA LYS A 341 -0.83 1.38 -2.99
C LYS A 341 -0.17 1.85 -1.70
N SER A 342 0.33 0.92 -0.91
CA SER A 342 1.00 1.25 0.34
C SER A 342 2.41 1.82 0.09
N TYR A 343 2.64 3.03 0.58
CA TYR A 343 3.98 3.63 0.72
C TYR A 343 4.26 3.92 2.20
N SER A 344 5.54 4.04 2.57
CA SER A 344 5.89 4.31 3.98
C SER A 344 5.25 5.62 4.48
N GLY A 345 4.35 5.50 5.47
CA GLY A 345 3.58 6.60 6.04
C GLY A 345 2.26 6.93 5.32
N ALA A 346 1.91 6.16 4.28
CA ALA A 346 0.66 6.22 3.53
C ALA A 346 0.27 4.81 3.07
N GLU A 347 -0.07 3.96 4.05
CA GLU A 347 -0.43 2.57 3.81
C GLU A 347 -1.92 2.40 3.51
N LEU A 348 -2.24 1.61 2.47
CA LEU A 348 -3.61 1.15 2.18
C LEU A 348 -4.15 0.31 3.34
N ALA A 349 -3.34 -0.65 3.77
CA ALA A 349 -3.62 -1.52 4.90
C ALA A 349 -2.37 -1.54 5.78
N LEU A 350 -2.54 -1.26 7.07
CA LEU A 350 -1.48 -1.36 8.06
C LEU A 350 -1.90 -2.30 9.18
N MET A 351 -1.07 -3.30 9.47
CA MET A 351 -1.29 -4.17 10.62
C MET A 351 -1.12 -3.39 11.94
N GLU A 352 -2.11 -3.50 12.81
CA GLU A 352 -2.02 -3.01 14.19
C GLU A 352 -1.45 -4.10 15.08
N ASP A 353 -0.13 -4.08 15.29
CA ASP A 353 0.59 -5.03 16.12
C ASP A 353 0.13 -5.02 17.59
N ALA A 354 -0.30 -6.20 18.09
CA ALA A 354 -0.70 -6.40 19.47
C ALA A 354 0.49 -6.40 20.44
N ASN A 355 1.69 -6.77 19.99
CA ASN A 355 2.86 -6.95 20.85
C ASN A 355 4.04 -6.08 20.36
N PRO A 356 3.88 -4.75 20.22
CA PRO A 356 4.90 -3.92 19.61
C PRO A 356 6.21 -3.91 20.40
N GLY A 357 7.30 -4.26 19.72
CA GLY A 357 8.67 -4.15 20.25
C GLY A 357 9.12 -5.30 21.15
N THR A 358 8.31 -6.35 21.32
CA THR A 358 8.70 -7.66 21.87
C THR A 358 9.73 -8.33 20.95
N LEU A 359 9.45 -8.36 19.65
CA LEU A 359 10.35 -8.76 18.60
C LEU A 359 11.08 -7.52 18.08
N LYS A 360 12.41 -7.56 18.14
CA LYS A 360 13.27 -6.51 17.58
C LYS A 360 14.07 -7.11 16.45
N GLN A 361 13.92 -6.53 15.26
CA GLN A 361 14.64 -6.96 14.07
C GLN A 361 16.16 -6.94 14.31
N SER A 362 16.82 -8.08 14.08
CA SER A 362 18.28 -8.16 13.95
C SER A 362 18.65 -8.21 12.46
N GLY A 363 18.44 -7.11 11.74
CA GLY A 363 18.75 -6.96 10.31
C GLY A 363 17.58 -7.18 9.35
N GLN A 364 17.66 -6.55 8.16
CA GLN A 364 16.73 -6.77 7.05
C GLN A 364 17.10 -8.06 6.33
N TYR A 365 16.14 -8.96 6.16
CA TYR A 365 16.32 -10.17 5.36
C TYR A 365 15.61 -9.96 4.03
N TYR A 366 16.40 -10.01 2.97
CA TYR A 366 15.89 -10.00 1.61
C TYR A 366 15.72 -11.46 1.20
N PHE A 367 14.47 -11.91 1.12
CA PHE A 367 14.15 -13.05 0.27
C PHE A 367 13.72 -12.43 -1.05
N SER A 368 14.54 -12.63 -2.09
CA SER A 368 14.31 -12.21 -3.48
C SER A 368 13.25 -11.10 -3.63
N GLU A 369 13.60 -9.88 -3.17
CA GLU A 369 12.82 -8.63 -3.25
C GLU A 369 11.87 -8.22 -2.12
N VAL A 370 11.44 -9.08 -1.20
CA VAL A 370 10.63 -8.62 -0.06
C VAL A 370 11.52 -8.37 1.16
N ALA A 371 11.59 -7.12 1.59
CA ALA A 371 12.23 -6.76 2.85
C ALA A 371 11.32 -7.19 4.02
N MET A 372 11.59 -8.36 4.58
CA MET A 372 10.74 -8.91 5.64
C MET A 372 10.97 -8.20 6.98
N HIS A 373 9.87 -7.93 7.67
CA HIS A 373 9.85 -7.37 9.03
C HIS A 373 9.32 -8.43 9.99
N TYR A 374 10.13 -8.77 10.99
CA TYR A 374 9.85 -9.82 11.97
C TYR A 374 8.89 -9.34 13.05
N GLU A 375 8.75 -8.02 13.16
CA GLU A 375 7.96 -7.32 14.16
C GLU A 375 6.47 -7.66 14.07
N LEU A 376 5.98 -8.15 12.93
CA LEU A 376 4.57 -8.52 12.76
C LEU A 376 4.29 -10.00 12.99
N LEU A 377 5.28 -10.83 13.36
CA LEU A 377 5.06 -12.26 13.61
C LEU A 377 4.13 -12.52 14.81
N ASP A 378 4.16 -11.62 15.79
CA ASP A 378 3.33 -11.66 16.99
C ASP A 378 2.24 -10.58 17.00
N ALA A 379 1.87 -10.09 15.82
CA ALA A 379 0.77 -9.14 15.64
C ALA A 379 -0.61 -9.58 16.17
N PRO A 380 -1.00 -10.88 16.20
CA PRO A 380 -2.35 -11.25 16.60
C PRO A 380 -2.69 -10.88 18.06
N TYR A 381 -3.90 -10.34 18.24
CA TYR A 381 -4.53 -10.18 19.54
C TYR A 381 -5.04 -11.54 20.00
N ASN A 382 -4.38 -12.08 21.01
CA ASN A 382 -4.70 -13.35 21.63
C ASN A 382 -4.15 -13.37 23.07
N ASN A 383 -4.81 -14.08 23.97
CA ASN A 383 -4.35 -14.28 25.35
C ASN A 383 -4.59 -15.74 25.75
N ASP A 384 -4.29 -16.65 24.82
CA ASP A 384 -4.31 -18.09 25.07
C ASP A 384 -3.16 -18.52 25.99
N GLY A 385 -2.14 -17.67 26.15
CA GLY A 385 -0.96 -17.98 26.95
C GLY A 385 -0.11 -19.07 26.31
N GLU A 386 -0.10 -19.15 24.98
CA GLU A 386 0.66 -20.12 24.22
C GLU A 386 1.97 -19.51 23.67
N THR A 387 3.00 -20.36 23.57
CA THR A 387 4.26 -20.01 22.91
C THR A 387 4.22 -20.50 21.46
N TYR A 388 4.51 -19.59 20.53
CA TYR A 388 4.54 -19.85 19.11
C TYR A 388 5.98 -19.94 18.61
N TYR A 389 6.19 -20.86 17.68
CA TYR A 389 7.47 -21.06 16.99
C TYR A 389 7.25 -20.90 15.50
N PHE A 390 8.03 -20.02 14.89
CA PHE A 390 7.99 -19.76 13.46
C PHE A 390 9.36 -19.97 12.83
N SER A 391 9.38 -20.62 11.65
CA SER A 391 10.61 -20.78 10.87
C SER A 391 10.35 -20.72 9.38
N LEU A 392 11.13 -19.88 8.68
CA LEU A 392 11.12 -19.75 7.22
C LEU A 392 12.54 -19.48 6.74
N GLY A 393 13.17 -20.39 6.00
CA GLY A 393 14.57 -20.24 5.60
C GLY A 393 15.51 -20.01 6.80
N SER A 394 16.15 -18.84 6.86
CA SER A 394 17.01 -18.44 7.98
C SER A 394 16.25 -17.80 9.15
N ILE A 395 14.97 -17.44 8.96
CA ILE A 395 14.10 -16.86 9.98
C ILE A 395 13.77 -17.94 11.00
N LYS A 396 14.03 -17.67 12.28
CA LYS A 396 13.59 -18.47 13.42
C LYS A 396 13.17 -17.55 14.54
N ALA A 397 11.92 -17.66 14.98
CA ALA A 397 11.38 -16.85 16.06
C ALA A 397 10.60 -17.72 17.05
N GLU A 398 10.70 -17.36 18.32
CA GLU A 398 9.91 -17.88 19.42
C GLU A 398 9.28 -16.66 20.11
N PHE A 399 7.97 -16.64 20.24
CA PHE A 399 7.24 -15.51 20.81
C PHE A 399 5.99 -15.98 21.56
N PHE A 400 5.49 -15.12 22.44
CA PHE A 400 4.39 -15.41 23.35
C PHE A 400 3.30 -14.37 23.14
N LEU A 401 2.06 -14.81 22.95
CA LEU A 401 0.92 -13.90 22.78
C LEU A 401 0.19 -13.74 24.11
N GLU A 402 0.35 -12.56 24.73
CA GLU A 402 -0.32 -12.22 26.00
C GLU A 402 -1.22 -10.99 25.92
N ASN A 403 -1.21 -10.28 24.79
CA ASN A 403 -2.05 -9.13 24.61
C ASN A 403 -3.29 -9.45 23.76
N ASN A 404 -4.46 -9.31 24.39
CA ASN A 404 -5.74 -9.37 23.69
C ASN A 404 -6.51 -8.04 23.66
N LEU A 405 -5.91 -6.95 24.14
CA LEU A 405 -6.49 -5.62 24.17
C LEU A 405 -6.00 -4.81 22.97
N PHE A 406 -6.92 -4.48 22.08
CA PHE A 406 -6.74 -3.38 21.15
C PHE A 406 -7.16 -2.07 21.80
N TRP A 407 -6.31 -1.04 21.69
CA TRP A 407 -6.64 0.31 22.14
C TRP A 407 -6.07 1.38 21.20
N ASP A 408 -6.97 2.16 20.59
CA ASP A 408 -6.63 3.43 19.95
C ASP A 408 -7.24 4.60 20.73
N LYS A 409 -6.35 5.37 21.38
CA LYS A 409 -6.71 6.54 22.19
C LYS A 409 -7.32 7.67 21.36
N TYR A 410 -6.96 7.79 20.08
CA TYR A 410 -7.37 8.92 19.24
C TYR A 410 -8.80 8.73 18.75
N SER A 411 -9.12 7.56 18.20
CA SER A 411 -10.49 7.22 17.79
C SER A 411 -11.41 6.83 18.96
N ARG A 412 -10.83 6.58 20.14
CA ARG A 412 -11.51 6.04 21.33
C ARG A 412 -12.20 4.70 21.03
N ILE A 413 -11.46 3.82 20.37
CA ILE A 413 -11.89 2.46 20.05
C ILE A 413 -11.03 1.50 20.87
N ALA A 414 -11.68 0.74 21.75
CA ALA A 414 -11.07 -0.38 22.46
C ALA A 414 -11.83 -1.66 22.15
N PHE A 415 -11.14 -2.79 22.09
CA PHE A 415 -11.80 -4.08 22.19
C PHE A 415 -10.91 -5.15 22.84
N LEU A 416 -11.54 -6.18 23.40
CA LEU A 416 -10.89 -7.41 23.84
C LEU A 416 -11.23 -8.55 22.88
N ALA A 417 -10.22 -9.32 22.48
CA ALA A 417 -10.36 -10.55 21.70
C ALA A 417 -10.15 -11.79 22.59
N GLU A 418 -11.19 -12.58 22.81
CA GLU A 418 -11.13 -13.74 23.69
C GLU A 418 -11.38 -15.03 22.87
N PRO A 419 -10.45 -16.00 22.86
CA PRO A 419 -10.72 -17.28 22.23
C PRO A 419 -11.85 -17.99 22.97
N ILE A 420 -12.83 -18.53 22.23
CA ILE A 420 -13.96 -19.28 22.79
C ILE A 420 -14.00 -20.75 22.37
N GLY A 421 -12.95 -21.22 21.69
CA GLY A 421 -12.82 -22.59 21.17
C GLY A 421 -13.20 -22.70 19.68
N ASP A 422 -12.81 -23.83 19.07
CA ASP A 422 -13.18 -24.22 17.70
C ASP A 422 -12.91 -23.16 16.61
N GLY A 423 -11.80 -22.43 16.72
CA GLY A 423 -11.44 -21.39 15.74
C GLY A 423 -12.40 -20.19 15.79
N SER A 424 -12.87 -19.82 16.98
CA SER A 424 -13.79 -18.71 17.15
C SER A 424 -13.31 -17.78 18.26
N PHE A 425 -13.54 -16.48 18.07
CA PHE A 425 -13.16 -15.41 18.97
C PHE A 425 -14.35 -14.53 19.30
N LYS A 426 -14.46 -14.16 20.57
CA LYS A 426 -15.40 -13.18 21.06
C LYS A 426 -14.71 -11.82 21.14
N VAL A 427 -15.23 -10.84 20.40
CA VAL A 427 -14.71 -9.47 20.32
C VAL A 427 -15.66 -8.54 21.06
N ARG A 428 -15.20 -7.97 22.18
CA ARG A 428 -16.00 -7.07 23.02
C ARG A 428 -15.48 -5.64 22.92
N PHE A 429 -16.28 -4.76 22.32
CA PHE A 429 -15.97 -3.34 22.10
C PHE A 429 -16.35 -2.46 23.29
N GLY A 430 -15.55 -1.42 23.50
CA GLY A 430 -15.79 -0.31 24.42
C GLY A 430 -15.11 0.97 23.91
N ARG A 431 -15.33 2.08 24.61
CA ARG A 431 -14.69 3.37 24.27
C ARG A 431 -13.34 3.56 24.94
N THR A 432 -13.07 2.78 25.99
CA THR A 432 -11.80 2.79 26.72
C THR A 432 -11.52 1.39 27.28
N PRO A 433 -10.27 1.08 27.62
CA PRO A 433 -9.90 -0.14 28.34
C PRO A 433 -10.69 -0.33 29.64
N GLU A 434 -10.95 0.74 30.39
CA GLU A 434 -11.64 0.68 31.69
C GLU A 434 -13.11 0.27 31.55
N GLU A 435 -13.79 0.66 30.47
CA GLU A 435 -15.14 0.18 30.15
C GLU A 435 -15.14 -1.34 29.88
N LEU A 436 -14.01 -1.88 29.44
CA LEU A 436 -13.80 -3.32 29.23
C LEU A 436 -13.33 -4.04 30.49
N GLY A 437 -13.08 -3.32 31.59
CA GLY A 437 -12.61 -3.89 32.86
C GLY A 437 -11.12 -4.22 32.89
N VAL A 438 -10.33 -3.60 32.02
CA VAL A 438 -8.86 -3.75 31.97
C VAL A 438 -8.19 -2.38 32.10
N GLU A 439 -6.98 -2.35 32.64
CA GLU A 439 -6.21 -1.10 32.75
C GLU A 439 -5.63 -0.71 31.38
N ALA A 440 -5.58 0.59 31.09
CA ALA A 440 -4.90 1.08 29.90
C ALA A 440 -3.39 0.76 29.96
N PRO A 441 -2.75 0.41 28.82
CA PRO A 441 -1.30 0.16 28.77
C PRO A 441 -0.49 1.35 29.31
N LEU A 442 0.53 1.06 30.13
CA LEU A 442 1.40 2.06 30.77
C LEU A 442 2.41 2.71 29.80
N GLU A 443 2.75 2.03 28.71
CA GLU A 443 3.60 2.57 27.64
C GLU A 443 2.73 3.01 26.46
N GLU A 444 2.85 4.30 26.12
CA GLU A 444 2.12 4.90 25.01
C GLU A 444 2.53 4.24 23.69
N LYS A 445 1.55 3.64 23.02
CA LYS A 445 1.60 3.38 21.59
C LYS A 445 1.92 4.71 20.87
N GLU A 446 3.13 4.89 20.34
CA GLU A 446 3.37 5.84 19.25
C GLU A 446 2.66 5.25 18.00
N ILE A 447 1.33 5.24 18.01
CA ILE A 447 0.55 5.00 16.79
C ILE A 447 0.99 6.11 15.83
N PRO A 448 1.41 5.80 14.59
CA PRO A 448 1.64 6.84 13.60
C PRO A 448 0.36 7.67 13.55
N PRO A 449 0.43 8.95 13.94
CA PRO A 449 -0.74 9.80 13.98
C PRO A 449 -1.35 9.82 12.58
N PRO A 450 -2.68 9.91 12.47
CA PRO A 450 -3.36 9.92 11.17
C PRO A 450 -2.65 10.88 10.22
N SER A 451 -2.29 10.39 9.04
CA SER A 451 -1.49 11.09 8.03
C SER A 451 -2.32 12.22 7.39
N GLY A 452 -2.62 13.27 8.17
CA GLY A 452 -3.48 14.38 7.77
C GLY A 452 -2.93 15.76 8.15
N CYS A 453 -3.25 16.77 7.35
CA CYS A 453 -2.95 18.17 7.67
C CYS A 453 -3.97 18.72 8.71
N LEU A 454 -4.05 18.13 9.91
CA LEU A 454 -5.11 18.33 10.92
C LEU A 454 -5.49 19.80 11.16
N ILE A 455 -4.49 20.67 11.37
CA ILE A 455 -4.73 22.11 11.61
C ILE A 455 -5.29 22.78 10.36
N ALA A 456 -4.78 22.44 9.17
CA ALA A 456 -5.28 23.00 7.92
C ALA A 456 -6.71 22.53 7.64
N THR A 457 -7.01 21.24 7.86
CA THR A 457 -8.35 20.66 7.77
C THR A 457 -9.32 21.38 8.70
N ALA A 458 -8.98 21.56 9.97
CA ALA A 458 -9.80 22.30 10.92
C ALA A 458 -9.99 23.79 10.53
N THR A 459 -8.98 24.38 9.87
CA THR A 459 -8.97 25.79 9.44
C THR A 459 -9.86 26.04 8.22
N TYR A 460 -9.80 25.14 7.23
CA TYR A 460 -10.56 25.25 5.99
C TYR A 460 -11.90 24.52 6.05
N GLY A 461 -12.10 23.66 7.05
CA GLY A 461 -13.36 22.97 7.36
C GLY A 461 -13.59 21.70 6.53
N SER A 462 -12.64 21.29 5.69
CA SER A 462 -12.72 20.08 4.88
C SER A 462 -11.34 19.66 4.38
N ASP A 463 -11.10 18.35 4.34
CA ASP A 463 -9.91 17.75 3.72
C ASP A 463 -9.88 17.94 2.20
N LEU A 464 -11.04 18.11 1.56
CA LEU A 464 -11.18 18.37 0.13
C LEU A 464 -10.98 19.85 -0.23
N SER A 465 -10.70 20.71 0.75
CA SER A 465 -10.47 22.11 0.46
C SER A 465 -9.20 22.28 -0.41
N PRO A 466 -9.21 23.19 -1.40
CA PRO A 466 -8.07 23.37 -2.30
C PRO A 466 -6.74 23.65 -1.59
N ALA A 467 -6.80 24.31 -0.42
CA ALA A 467 -5.62 24.60 0.39
C ALA A 467 -5.06 23.35 1.07
N VAL A 468 -5.91 22.45 1.56
CA VAL A 468 -5.49 21.18 2.18
C VAL A 468 -4.98 20.21 1.12
N GLN A 469 -5.66 20.16 -0.04
CA GLN A 469 -5.23 19.37 -1.19
C GLN A 469 -3.87 19.83 -1.74
N ALA A 470 -3.59 21.14 -1.75
CA ALA A 470 -2.28 21.65 -2.13
C ALA A 470 -1.15 21.21 -1.17
N LEU A 471 -1.44 21.13 0.13
CA LEU A 471 -0.47 20.62 1.13
C LEU A 471 -0.25 19.11 0.96
N ARG A 472 -1.33 18.34 0.78
CA ARG A 472 -1.30 16.89 0.57
C ARG A 472 -0.59 16.52 -0.71
N GLY A 473 -1.00 17.08 -1.86
CA GLY A 473 -0.35 16.82 -3.14
C GLY A 473 1.15 17.16 -3.13
N PHE A 474 1.57 18.21 -2.44
CA PHE A 474 3.01 18.47 -2.27
C PHE A 474 3.70 17.43 -1.37
N ARG A 475 3.08 17.05 -0.25
CA ARG A 475 3.63 16.02 0.63
C ARG A 475 3.78 14.70 -0.12
N ASP A 476 2.68 14.23 -0.70
CA ASP A 476 2.53 12.88 -1.24
C ASP A 476 3.28 12.74 -2.56
N ASN A 477 3.10 13.68 -3.49
CA ASN A 477 3.62 13.55 -4.85
C ASN A 477 4.97 14.25 -5.09
N VAL A 478 5.47 15.03 -4.12
CA VAL A 478 6.71 15.82 -4.28
C VAL A 478 7.72 15.55 -3.17
N ALA A 479 7.32 15.67 -1.89
CA ALA A 479 8.25 15.52 -0.79
C ALA A 479 8.58 14.04 -0.53
N LEU A 480 7.58 13.17 -0.46
CA LEU A 480 7.78 11.74 -0.19
C LEU A 480 8.42 10.99 -1.35
N SER A 481 8.33 11.51 -2.58
CA SER A 481 8.98 10.95 -3.77
C SER A 481 10.51 11.18 -3.83
N THR A 482 11.12 11.72 -2.77
CA THR A 482 12.56 12.03 -2.70
C THR A 482 13.15 11.61 -1.35
N PHE A 483 14.41 11.21 -1.33
CA PHE A 483 15.13 10.85 -0.10
C PHE A 483 15.20 12.02 0.89
N ALA A 484 15.64 13.21 0.44
CA ALA A 484 15.75 14.37 1.32
C ALA A 484 14.38 14.83 1.84
N GLY A 485 13.35 14.81 0.99
CA GLY A 485 11.98 15.16 1.35
C GLY A 485 11.35 14.14 2.31
N ALA A 486 11.51 12.84 2.07
CA ALA A 486 11.03 11.78 2.96
C ALA A 486 11.67 11.84 4.36
N ARG A 487 13.00 12.09 4.44
CA ARG A 487 13.68 12.27 5.73
C ARG A 487 13.20 13.52 6.45
N PHE A 488 12.97 14.62 5.72
CA PHE A 488 12.36 15.82 6.29
C PHE A 488 10.94 15.55 6.80
N MET A 489 10.09 14.90 6.01
CA MET A 489 8.71 14.59 6.37
C MET A 489 8.63 13.68 7.60
N LYS A 490 9.54 12.71 7.74
CA LYS A 490 9.64 11.88 8.94
C LYS A 490 9.91 12.73 10.20
N ALA A 491 10.89 13.65 10.12
CA ALA A 491 11.21 14.54 11.23
C ALA A 491 10.09 15.56 11.51
N PHE A 492 9.51 16.12 10.45
CA PHE A 492 8.41 17.08 10.52
C PHE A 492 7.17 16.46 11.12
N ASN A 493 6.74 15.27 10.67
CA ASN A 493 5.57 14.57 11.21
C ASN A 493 5.78 14.28 12.71
N ARG A 494 6.94 13.75 13.09
CA ARG A 494 7.26 13.48 14.49
C ARG A 494 7.14 14.72 15.37
N TRP A 495 7.47 15.90 14.85
CA TRP A 495 7.29 17.16 15.58
C TRP A 495 5.85 17.69 15.53
N TYR A 496 5.27 17.75 14.33
CA TYR A 496 3.95 18.34 14.05
C TYR A 496 2.84 17.69 14.87
N TYR A 497 2.81 16.36 14.93
CA TYR A 497 1.73 15.64 15.59
C TYR A 497 1.85 15.59 17.12
N THR A 498 2.95 16.10 17.71
CA THR A 498 3.02 16.27 19.18
C THR A 498 2.07 17.34 19.71
N PHE A 499 1.62 18.26 18.85
CA PHE A 499 0.75 19.37 19.26
C PHE A 499 -0.43 19.62 18.30
N SER A 500 -0.37 19.15 17.05
CA SER A 500 -1.37 19.47 16.04
C SER A 500 -2.80 19.00 16.36
N PRO A 501 -3.06 17.86 17.03
CA PRO A 501 -4.43 17.46 17.38
C PRO A 501 -5.13 18.43 18.32
N GLU A 502 -4.43 18.88 19.38
CA GLU A 502 -4.97 19.84 20.35
C GLU A 502 -5.29 21.18 19.71
N ILE A 503 -4.38 21.67 18.85
CA ILE A 503 -4.57 22.92 18.11
C ILE A 503 -5.70 22.78 17.08
N ALA A 504 -5.80 21.65 16.36
CA ALA A 504 -6.87 21.40 15.41
C ALA A 504 -8.25 21.38 16.09
N SER A 505 -8.36 20.72 17.25
CA SER A 505 -9.58 20.72 18.07
C SER A 505 -9.97 22.14 18.53
N LEU A 506 -8.99 22.94 18.97
CA LEU A 506 -9.22 24.34 19.34
C LEU A 506 -9.71 25.19 18.16
N VAL A 507 -9.09 25.01 16.98
CA VAL A 507 -9.47 25.69 15.73
C VAL A 507 -10.88 25.29 15.28
N ALA A 508 -11.24 24.00 15.40
CA ALA A 508 -12.54 23.50 14.98
C ALA A 508 -13.68 24.00 15.89
N SER A 509 -13.43 24.10 17.20
CA SER A 509 -14.41 24.50 18.21
C SER A 509 -14.68 26.00 18.28
N HIS A 510 -13.73 26.85 17.86
CA HIS A 510 -13.83 28.31 18.03
C HIS A 510 -13.74 29.07 16.69
N PRO A 511 -14.84 29.69 16.21
CA PRO A 511 -14.85 30.44 14.95
C PRO A 511 -13.81 31.56 14.86
N GLY A 512 -13.54 32.25 15.97
CA GLY A 512 -12.52 33.30 16.04
C GLY A 512 -11.10 32.76 15.84
N VAL A 513 -10.79 31.61 16.43
CA VAL A 513 -9.49 30.93 16.28
C VAL A 513 -9.33 30.40 14.85
N ARG A 514 -10.41 29.89 14.25
CA ARG A 514 -10.43 29.48 12.83
C ARG A 514 -10.10 30.63 11.89
N ILE A 515 -10.63 31.84 12.12
CA ILE A 515 -10.32 33.02 11.30
C ILE A 515 -8.83 33.37 11.44
N ILE A 516 -8.30 33.41 12.67
CA ILE A 516 -6.88 33.68 12.92
C ILE A 516 -6.01 32.62 12.23
N SER A 517 -6.36 31.35 12.35
CA SER A 517 -5.66 30.24 11.70
C SER A 517 -5.65 30.37 10.18
N ARG A 518 -6.75 30.81 9.55
CA ARG A 518 -6.78 31.09 8.10
C ARG A 518 -5.78 32.15 7.68
N TYR A 519 -5.61 33.22 8.48
CA TYR A 519 -4.61 34.26 8.20
C TYR A 519 -3.18 33.79 8.42
N LEU A 520 -2.95 32.84 9.33
CA LEU A 520 -1.64 32.25 9.60
C LEU A 520 -1.26 31.13 8.61
N ILE A 521 -2.22 30.38 8.08
CA ILE A 521 -1.96 29.25 7.18
C ILE A 521 -2.01 29.69 5.71
N GLY A 522 -2.89 30.64 5.37
CA GLY A 522 -3.07 31.10 3.99
C GLY A 522 -1.77 31.51 3.28
N PRO A 523 -0.88 32.32 3.90
CA PRO A 523 0.40 32.65 3.28
C PRO A 523 1.36 31.45 3.22
N LEU A 524 1.32 30.50 4.18
CA LEU A 524 2.15 29.27 4.10
C LEU A 524 1.78 28.41 2.89
N VAL A 525 0.47 28.23 2.65
CA VAL A 525 -0.02 27.48 1.47
C VAL A 525 0.42 28.16 0.18
N LYS A 526 0.33 29.50 0.09
CA LYS A 526 0.80 30.25 -1.07
C LYS A 526 2.31 30.13 -1.28
N ILE A 527 3.09 30.21 -0.21
CA ILE A 527 4.55 30.04 -0.28
C ILE A 527 4.88 28.64 -0.81
N LEU A 528 4.20 27.60 -0.33
CA LEU A 528 4.40 26.24 -0.80
C LEU A 528 4.09 26.09 -2.30
N GLN A 529 2.97 26.65 -2.74
CA GLN A 529 2.59 26.67 -4.16
C GLN A 529 3.65 27.38 -5.01
N ILE A 530 4.19 28.51 -4.52
CA ILE A 530 5.27 29.25 -5.20
C ILE A 530 6.55 28.40 -5.24
N SER A 531 6.92 27.77 -4.14
CA SER A 531 8.11 26.95 -4.04
C SER A 531 8.03 25.68 -4.89
N THR A 532 6.82 25.16 -5.15
CA THR A 532 6.61 23.99 -6.03
C THR A 532 7.07 24.26 -7.47
N TYR A 533 7.06 25.51 -7.94
CA TYR A 533 7.63 25.86 -9.25
C TYR A 533 9.15 25.65 -9.30
N VAL A 534 9.84 25.77 -8.16
CA VAL A 534 11.29 25.51 -8.05
C VAL A 534 11.57 24.02 -8.22
N TYR A 535 10.78 23.16 -7.57
CA TYR A 535 10.87 21.71 -7.74
C TYR A 535 10.72 21.31 -9.22
N ARG A 536 9.67 21.83 -9.88
CA ARG A 536 9.40 21.55 -11.30
C ARG A 536 10.51 22.01 -12.23
N GLY A 537 11.07 23.20 -11.98
CA GLY A 537 12.18 23.75 -12.75
C GLY A 537 13.49 22.97 -12.62
N LEU A 538 13.61 22.13 -11.60
CA LEU A 538 14.76 21.27 -11.33
C LEU A 538 14.42 19.78 -11.48
N SER A 539 13.38 19.45 -12.24
CA SER A 539 12.88 18.07 -12.44
C SER A 539 13.92 17.10 -13.01
N PHE A 540 14.97 17.59 -13.68
CA PHE A 540 16.11 16.78 -14.13
C PHE A 540 16.90 16.16 -12.97
N ASN A 541 16.75 16.67 -11.74
CA ASN A 541 17.30 16.07 -10.52
C ASN A 541 16.35 16.34 -9.35
N ARG A 542 15.50 15.35 -9.04
CA ARG A 542 14.44 15.45 -8.03
C ARG A 542 14.98 15.80 -6.63
N GLU A 543 16.15 15.27 -6.25
CA GLU A 543 16.80 15.58 -4.96
C GLU A 543 17.26 17.04 -4.87
N LEU A 544 17.93 17.54 -5.91
CA LEU A 544 18.31 18.95 -5.97
C LEU A 544 17.09 19.86 -5.97
N GLY A 545 16.03 19.44 -6.66
CA GLY A 545 14.74 20.12 -6.72
C GLY A 545 14.09 20.28 -5.36
N ILE A 546 13.99 19.21 -4.57
CA ILE A 546 13.34 19.27 -3.26
C ILE A 546 14.17 20.08 -2.24
N ILE A 547 15.51 19.96 -2.28
CA ILE A 547 16.40 20.73 -1.42
C ILE A 547 16.27 22.23 -1.71
N SER A 548 16.27 22.58 -2.99
CA SER A 548 16.14 23.97 -3.45
C SER A 548 14.74 24.53 -3.16
N THR A 549 13.70 23.71 -3.29
CA THR A 549 12.33 24.05 -2.88
C THR A 549 12.26 24.38 -1.39
N GLY A 550 12.87 23.56 -0.53
CA GLY A 550 12.95 23.78 0.91
C GLY A 550 13.67 25.08 1.28
N ILE A 551 14.77 25.41 0.58
CA ILE A 551 15.51 26.66 0.75
C ILE A 551 14.63 27.88 0.41
N VAL A 552 13.98 27.86 -0.76
CA VAL A 552 13.14 28.97 -1.22
C VAL A 552 11.92 29.15 -0.30
N ALA A 553 11.26 28.05 0.08
CA ALA A 553 10.14 28.08 1.02
C ALA A 553 10.55 28.71 2.35
N SER A 554 11.70 28.30 2.90
CA SER A 554 12.23 28.83 4.16
C SER A 554 12.50 30.34 4.09
N GLY A 555 13.08 30.82 2.98
CA GLY A 555 13.32 32.25 2.75
C GLY A 555 12.04 33.07 2.65
N LEU A 556 11.03 32.56 1.92
CA LEU A 556 9.74 33.23 1.77
C LEU A 556 8.93 33.25 3.08
N ILE A 557 9.03 32.20 3.91
CA ILE A 557 8.45 32.17 5.26
C ILE A 557 9.11 33.25 6.12
N GLY A 558 10.45 33.32 6.08
CA GLY A 558 11.23 34.37 6.74
C GLY A 558 10.73 35.76 6.37
N ALA A 559 10.63 36.04 5.07
CA ALA A 559 10.19 37.33 4.55
C ALA A 559 8.74 37.66 4.94
N SER A 560 7.83 36.68 4.88
CA SER A 560 6.40 36.91 5.08
C SER A 560 6.01 37.07 6.55
N TYR A 561 6.66 36.30 7.44
CA TYR A 561 6.28 36.26 8.85
C TYR A 561 7.18 37.09 9.77
N PHE A 562 8.44 37.36 9.42
CA PHE A 562 9.36 38.10 10.31
C PHE A 562 9.54 39.56 9.90
N SER A 563 9.48 39.89 8.60
CA SER A 563 9.69 41.27 8.13
C SER A 563 8.71 42.30 8.72
N PRO A 564 7.41 42.01 8.90
CA PRO A 564 6.48 42.96 9.53
C PRO A 564 6.85 43.25 10.99
N PHE A 565 7.29 42.25 11.74
CA PHE A 565 7.70 42.40 13.15
C PHE A 565 9.03 43.14 13.28
N ILE A 566 9.99 42.85 12.41
CA ILE A 566 11.28 43.54 12.38
C ILE A 566 11.07 45.01 11.99
N ALA A 567 10.24 45.29 10.97
CA ALA A 567 9.91 46.66 10.58
C ALA A 567 9.19 47.42 11.71
N ALA A 568 8.25 46.78 12.40
CA ALA A 568 7.58 47.36 13.57
C ALA A 568 8.57 47.64 14.72
N LEU A 569 9.46 46.70 15.03
CA LEU A 569 10.50 46.86 16.05
C LEU A 569 11.44 48.02 15.70
N LEU A 570 11.90 48.10 14.45
CA LEU A 570 12.78 49.19 13.96
C LEU A 570 12.09 50.56 13.98
N LEU A 571 10.77 50.61 13.74
CA LEU A 571 9.97 51.83 13.87
C LEU A 571 9.80 52.26 15.33
N ILE A 572 9.69 51.31 16.26
CA ILE A 572 9.64 51.57 17.70
C ILE A 572 11.01 52.03 18.22
N MET A 573 12.11 51.45 17.73
CA MET A 573 13.48 51.82 18.12
C MET A 573 13.96 53.15 17.51
N LYS A 574 13.26 53.69 16.50
CA LYS A 574 13.51 55.02 15.91
C LYS A 574 12.80 56.16 16.64
N LYS A 575 11.98 55.86 17.65
CA LYS A 575 11.50 56.81 18.65
C LYS A 575 12.34 56.68 19.91
#